data_AF-A0A1N6PFT5-F1
#
_entry.id   AF-A0A1N6PFT5-F1
#
_cell.length_a   1.000
_cell.length_b   1.000
_cell.length_c   1.000
_cell.angle_alpha   90.00
_cell.angle_beta   90.00
_cell.angle_gamma   90.00
#
_symmetry.space_group_name_H-M   'P 1'
#
loop_
_entity.id
_entity.type
_entity.pdbx_description
1 polymer ?
#
loop_
_entity_poly.entity_id
_entity_poly.type
_entity_poly.pdbx_seq_one_letter_code
_entity_poly.pdbx_strand_id
1 'polypeptide(L)'
;MSSPIQRPAVLAKLPPTSAAHQPFSFLHSSLQYDPGAQFVAVAMDIAQGVKVCLEMANSSTLARAMNLDADAGEEDLPLLDVTDTDRIMRPAAAAAHLLATHAEKHIEWLNEHRATVNASEGGAA
;
A
#
# COMPACT_ATOMS: atom_id res chain seq x y z
N MET A 1 21.91 -58.13 32.40
CA MET A 1 21.13 -57.19 33.25
C MET A 1 21.37 -55.80 32.68
N SER A 2 20.56 -55.37 31.72
CA SER A 2 20.72 -54.07 31.05
C SER A 2 19.71 -53.09 31.63
N SER A 3 20.21 -52.06 32.31
CA SER A 3 19.39 -50.99 32.88
C SER A 3 18.73 -50.16 31.77
N PRO A 4 17.46 -49.74 31.92
CA PRO A 4 16.80 -48.88 30.95
C PRO A 4 17.34 -47.44 31.01
N ILE A 5 17.63 -46.88 29.83
CA ILE A 5 18.04 -45.49 29.65
C ILE A 5 16.86 -44.57 30.01
N GLN A 6 17.00 -43.84 31.10
CA GLN A 6 16.02 -42.86 31.56
C GLN A 6 16.18 -41.57 30.72
N ARG A 7 15.25 -41.31 29.81
CA ARG A 7 15.22 -40.05 29.04
C ARG A 7 14.78 -38.91 29.96
N PRO A 8 15.51 -37.80 30.08
CA PRO A 8 15.01 -36.63 30.77
C PRO A 8 13.87 -36.01 29.96
N ALA A 9 12.72 -35.82 30.61
CA ALA A 9 11.63 -35.02 30.08
C ALA A 9 12.05 -33.55 30.09
N VAL A 10 12.79 -33.14 29.06
CA VAL A 10 12.96 -31.72 28.76
C VAL A 10 11.64 -31.26 28.15
N LEU A 11 10.75 -30.74 29.00
CA LEU A 11 9.68 -29.85 28.57
C LEU A 11 10.35 -28.62 27.96
N ALA A 12 10.76 -28.74 26.70
CA ALA A 12 11.11 -27.62 25.87
C ALA A 12 9.86 -26.74 25.82
N LYS A 13 9.92 -25.63 26.54
CA LYS A 13 8.94 -24.55 26.47
C LYS A 13 8.86 -24.16 24.99
N LEU A 14 7.83 -24.63 24.30
CA LEU A 14 7.61 -24.30 22.90
C LEU A 14 7.61 -22.77 22.79
N PRO A 15 8.36 -22.17 21.85
CA PRO A 15 8.27 -20.74 21.62
C PRO A 15 6.80 -20.39 21.33
N PRO A 16 6.29 -19.26 21.84
CA PRO A 16 4.90 -18.88 21.63
C PRO A 16 4.60 -18.92 20.12
N THR A 17 3.66 -19.79 19.73
CA THR A 17 3.21 -20.02 18.36
C THR A 17 2.32 -18.88 17.84
N SER A 18 2.72 -17.64 18.13
CA SER A 18 2.20 -16.46 17.47
C SER A 18 3.42 -15.68 17.00
N ALA A 19 3.83 -15.95 15.76
CA ALA A 19 4.42 -14.87 14.98
C ALA A 19 3.34 -13.80 14.91
N ALA A 20 3.40 -12.80 15.80
CA ALA A 20 2.54 -11.65 15.76
C ALA A 20 2.91 -10.87 14.51
N HIS A 21 2.35 -11.26 13.37
CA HIS A 21 2.48 -10.55 12.11
C HIS A 21 1.87 -9.16 12.31
N GLN A 22 2.72 -8.19 12.62
CA GLN A 22 2.34 -6.80 12.55
C GLN A 22 2.40 -6.39 11.08
N PRO A 23 1.33 -5.80 10.53
CA PRO A 23 1.40 -5.15 9.22
C PRO A 23 2.56 -4.17 9.22
N PHE A 24 3.37 -4.21 8.16
CA PHE A 24 4.43 -3.23 8.00
C PHE A 24 3.82 -1.82 7.96
N SER A 25 4.39 -0.90 8.74
CA SER A 25 3.92 0.49 8.82
C SER A 25 5.11 1.44 8.83
N PHE A 26 5.04 2.46 7.99
CA PHE A 26 5.99 3.57 8.00
C PHE A 26 5.73 4.57 9.12
N LEU A 27 4.61 4.43 9.84
CA LEU A 27 4.24 5.34 10.92
C LEU A 27 5.01 5.00 12.20
N HIS A 28 5.42 6.05 12.91
CA HIS A 28 5.93 5.90 14.27
C HIS A 28 4.89 5.22 15.17
N SER A 29 5.33 4.45 16.16
CA SER A 29 4.44 3.66 17.03
C SER A 29 3.34 4.48 17.70
N SER A 30 3.62 5.74 18.03
CA SER A 30 2.64 6.68 18.60
C SER A 30 1.51 7.10 17.66
N LEU A 31 1.66 6.90 16.35
CA LEU A 31 0.69 7.29 15.32
C LEU A 31 -0.06 6.09 14.72
N GLN A 32 0.26 4.87 15.16
CA GLN A 32 -0.33 3.65 14.59
C GLN A 32 -1.85 3.56 14.78
N TYR A 33 -2.40 4.25 15.78
CA TYR A 33 -3.83 4.27 16.06
C TYR A 33 -4.50 5.60 15.66
N ASP A 34 -3.74 6.54 15.09
CA ASP A 34 -4.30 7.79 14.60
C ASP A 34 -4.94 7.59 13.21
N PRO A 35 -6.26 7.79 13.06
CA PRO A 35 -6.94 7.54 11.79
C PRO A 35 -6.42 8.42 10.64
N GLY A 36 -6.02 9.66 10.94
CA GLY A 36 -5.49 10.59 9.94
C GLY A 36 -4.12 10.16 9.44
N ALA A 37 -3.23 9.76 10.33
CA ALA A 37 -1.90 9.24 10.00
C ALA A 37 -2.00 7.96 9.16
N GLN A 38 -2.93 7.06 9.50
CA GLN A 38 -3.20 5.85 8.71
C GLN A 38 -3.70 6.18 7.31
N PHE A 39 -4.63 7.13 7.18
CA PHE A 39 -5.10 7.60 5.88
C PHE A 39 -3.95 8.16 5.03
N VAL A 40 -3.10 9.02 5.61
CA VAL A 40 -1.95 9.62 4.90
C VAL A 40 -0.94 8.56 4.46
N ALA A 41 -0.65 7.57 5.31
CA ALA A 41 0.24 6.47 4.95
C ALA A 41 -0.29 5.69 3.74
N VAL A 42 -1.57 5.30 3.76
CA VAL A 42 -2.22 4.59 2.65
C VAL A 42 -2.26 5.46 1.38
N ALA A 43 -2.58 6.74 1.52
CA ALA A 43 -2.61 7.68 0.40
C ALA A 43 -1.23 7.82 -0.27
N MET A 44 -0.17 7.89 0.54
CA MET A 44 1.21 7.94 0.04
C MET A 44 1.57 6.65 -0.70
N ASP A 45 1.30 5.49 -0.12
CA ASP A 45 1.62 4.20 -0.74
C ASP A 45 0.92 4.04 -2.10
N ILE A 46 -0.38 4.38 -2.17
CA ILE A 46 -1.12 4.35 -3.43
C ILE A 46 -0.55 5.36 -4.42
N ALA A 47 -0.27 6.60 -4.00
CA ALA A 47 0.26 7.63 -4.88
C ALA A 47 1.62 7.25 -5.48
N GLN A 48 2.52 6.66 -4.68
CA GLN A 48 3.80 6.16 -5.16
C GLN A 48 3.61 5.00 -6.14
N GLY A 49 2.72 4.05 -5.85
CA GLY A 49 2.40 2.95 -6.77
C GLY A 49 1.87 3.45 -8.11
N VAL A 50 0.89 4.36 -8.09
CA VAL A 50 0.33 4.98 -9.31
C VAL A 50 1.40 5.73 -10.09
N LYS A 51 2.24 6.53 -9.41
CA LYS A 51 3.35 7.25 -10.05
C LYS A 51 4.28 6.29 -10.80
N VAL A 52 4.72 5.22 -10.15
CA VAL A 52 5.64 4.23 -10.75
C VAL A 52 5.00 3.56 -11.97
N CYS A 53 3.72 3.19 -11.90
CA CYS A 53 2.98 2.67 -13.05
C CYS A 53 2.96 3.66 -14.23
N LEU A 54 2.70 4.94 -13.97
CA LEU A 54 2.69 5.99 -14.99
C LEU A 54 4.07 6.20 -15.60
N GLU A 55 5.13 6.23 -14.78
CA GLU A 55 6.51 6.39 -15.25
C GLU A 55 6.92 5.24 -16.18
N MET A 56 6.61 3.99 -15.83
CA MET A 56 6.90 2.83 -16.68
C MET A 56 6.11 2.83 -17.98
N ALA A 57 4.81 3.12 -17.91
CA ALA A 57 3.94 3.19 -19.09
C ALA A 57 4.39 4.29 -20.05
N ASN A 58 4.71 5.48 -19.51
CA ASN A 58 5.17 6.62 -20.28
C ASN A 58 6.55 6.34 -20.91
N SER A 59 7.51 5.84 -20.14
CA SER A 59 8.86 5.53 -20.65
C SER A 59 8.81 4.50 -21.78
N SER A 60 7.98 3.47 -21.64
CA SER A 60 7.79 2.45 -22.68
C SER A 60 7.12 2.99 -23.94
N THR A 61 6.15 3.89 -23.76
CA THR A 61 5.47 4.55 -24.88
C THR A 61 6.41 5.49 -25.63
N LEU A 62 7.22 6.25 -24.89
CA LEU A 62 8.22 7.14 -25.47
C LEU A 62 9.30 6.36 -26.23
N ALA A 63 9.84 5.28 -25.67
CA ALA A 63 10.83 4.43 -26.34
C ALA A 63 10.28 3.87 -27.66
N ARG A 64 9.04 3.35 -27.66
CA ARG A 64 8.39 2.90 -28.90
C ARG A 64 8.23 4.00 -29.94
N ALA A 65 7.87 5.22 -29.51
CA ALA A 65 7.71 6.35 -30.41
C ALA A 65 9.06 6.79 -31.02
N MET A 66 10.12 6.84 -30.21
CA MET A 66 11.47 7.18 -30.66
C MET A 66 12.02 6.13 -31.64
N ASN A 67 11.72 4.84 -31.42
CA ASN A 67 12.14 3.77 -32.31
C ASN A 67 11.52 3.87 -33.72
N LEU A 68 10.41 4.60 -33.90
CA LEU A 68 9.84 4.79 -35.24
C LEU A 68 10.74 5.65 -36.13
N ASP A 69 11.55 6.52 -35.53
CA ASP A 69 12.47 7.43 -36.20
C ASP A 69 13.93 6.95 -36.08
N ALA A 70 14.19 5.81 -35.43
CA ALA A 70 15.53 5.27 -35.21
C ALA A 70 16.05 4.48 -36.41
N ASP A 71 17.36 4.55 -36.64
CA ASP A 71 18.03 3.69 -37.61
C ASP A 71 18.01 2.22 -37.13
N ALA A 72 18.04 1.30 -38.09
CA ALA A 72 17.98 -0.12 -37.79
C ALA A 72 19.15 -0.55 -36.88
N GLY A 73 18.82 -1.03 -35.68
CA GLY A 73 19.80 -1.44 -34.66
C GLY A 73 20.12 -0.36 -33.61
N GLU A 74 19.57 0.85 -33.72
CA GLU A 74 19.64 1.90 -32.70
C GLU A 74 18.36 2.00 -31.84
N GLU A 75 17.46 1.04 -31.99
CA GLU A 75 16.18 0.96 -31.28
C GLU A 75 16.38 0.61 -29.79
N ASP A 76 15.72 1.34 -28.90
CA ASP A 76 15.69 1.05 -27.48
C ASP A 76 14.64 -0.03 -27.15
N LEU A 77 14.97 -0.97 -26.25
CA LEU A 77 13.98 -1.93 -25.78
C LEU A 77 13.05 -1.27 -24.74
N PRO A 78 11.74 -1.11 -25.01
CA PRO A 78 10.81 -0.55 -24.03
C PRO A 78 10.68 -1.49 -22.82
N LEU A 79 10.50 -0.89 -21.63
CA LEU A 79 10.36 -1.63 -20.37
C LEU A 79 9.14 -2.56 -20.36
N LEU A 80 8.04 -2.12 -20.97
CA LEU A 80 6.79 -2.85 -21.12
C LEU A 80 6.45 -2.95 -22.59
N ASP A 81 5.89 -4.07 -23.03
CA ASP A 81 5.25 -4.14 -24.33
C ASP A 81 3.93 -3.34 -24.35
N VAL A 82 3.25 -3.28 -25.50
CA VAL A 82 1.99 -2.53 -25.64
C VAL A 82 0.89 -3.11 -24.75
N THR A 83 0.79 -4.43 -24.64
CA THR A 83 -0.25 -5.11 -23.87
C THR A 83 -0.02 -4.92 -22.37
N ASP A 84 1.23 -5.02 -21.92
CA ASP A 84 1.61 -4.85 -20.53
C ASP A 84 1.52 -3.38 -20.09
N THR A 85 1.74 -2.44 -21.01
CA THR A 85 1.44 -1.01 -20.78
C THR A 85 -0.05 -0.82 -20.46
N ASP A 86 -0.96 -1.42 -21.24
CA ASP A 86 -2.40 -1.33 -20.94
C ASP A 86 -2.77 -2.05 -19.63
N ARG A 87 -2.16 -3.21 -19.38
CA ARG A 87 -2.43 -4.00 -18.18
C ARG A 87 -1.98 -3.30 -16.91
N ILE A 88 -0.87 -2.57 -16.93
CA ILE A 88 -0.37 -1.86 -15.74
C ILE A 88 -1.16 -0.58 -15.43
N MET A 89 -1.75 0.03 -16.46
CA MET A 89 -2.60 1.21 -16.30
C MET A 89 -3.94 0.90 -15.61
N ARG A 90 -4.49 -0.32 -15.80
CA ARG A 90 -5.73 -0.75 -15.15
C ARG A 90 -5.66 -0.78 -13.60
N PRO A 91 -4.71 -1.48 -12.96
CA PRO A 91 -4.58 -1.46 -11.51
C PRO A 91 -4.19 -0.07 -11.00
N ALA A 92 -3.42 0.72 -11.75
CA ALA A 92 -3.13 2.11 -11.37
C ALA A 92 -4.43 2.96 -11.30
N ALA A 93 -5.29 2.86 -12.30
CA ALA A 93 -6.60 3.52 -12.30
C ALA A 93 -7.51 3.00 -11.17
N ALA A 94 -7.53 1.68 -10.94
CA ALA A 94 -8.29 1.09 -9.84
C ALA A 94 -7.79 1.55 -8.46
N ALA A 95 -6.47 1.65 -8.27
CA ALA A 95 -5.87 2.14 -7.03
C ALA A 95 -6.17 3.63 -6.81
N ALA A 96 -6.11 4.45 -7.86
CA ALA A 96 -6.50 5.85 -7.79
C ALA A 96 -7.99 6.02 -7.42
N HIS A 97 -8.87 5.19 -7.99
CA HIS A 97 -10.28 5.19 -7.64
C HIS A 97 -10.53 4.75 -6.19
N LEU A 98 -9.81 3.73 -5.72
CA LEU A 98 -9.86 3.28 -4.34
C LEU A 98 -9.44 4.40 -3.37
N LEU A 99 -8.36 5.13 -3.69
CA LEU A 99 -7.91 6.27 -2.92
C LEU A 99 -8.96 7.40 -2.89
N ALA A 100 -9.55 7.73 -4.03
CA ALA A 100 -10.60 8.73 -4.11
C ALA A 100 -11.81 8.35 -3.23
N THR A 101 -12.28 7.11 -3.34
CA THR A 101 -13.38 6.57 -2.52
C THR A 101 -13.05 6.62 -1.03
N HIS A 102 -11.80 6.30 -0.67
CA HIS A 102 -11.37 6.33 0.72
C HIS A 102 -11.28 7.76 1.26
N ALA A 103 -10.79 8.70 0.45
CA ALA A 103 -10.73 10.11 0.78
C ALA A 103 -12.12 10.71 0.98
N GLU A 104 -13.09 10.38 0.12
CA GLU A 104 -14.49 10.81 0.26
C GLU A 104 -15.07 10.37 1.60
N LYS A 105 -14.92 9.08 1.97
CA LYS A 105 -15.36 8.56 3.27
C LYS A 105 -14.67 9.26 4.44
N HIS A 106 -13.39 9.60 4.30
CA HIS A 106 -12.66 10.30 5.35
C HIS A 106 -13.16 11.75 5.50
N ILE A 107 -13.49 12.42 4.41
CA ILE A 107 -14.12 13.75 4.41
C ILE A 107 -15.50 13.71 5.07
N GLU A 108 -16.33 12.72 4.73
CA GLU A 108 -17.64 12.52 5.37
C GLU A 108 -17.50 12.35 6.88
N TRP A 109 -16.60 11.47 7.32
CA TRP A 109 -16.32 11.24 8.74
C TRP A 109 -15.89 12.53 9.46
N LEU A 110 -14.98 13.32 8.88
CA LEU A 110 -14.52 14.60 9.44
C LEU A 110 -15.67 15.61 9.57
N ASN A 111 -16.55 15.68 8.57
CA ASN A 111 -17.70 16.57 8.59
C ASN A 111 -18.72 16.19 9.67
N GLU A 112 -19.00 14.90 9.83
CA GLU A 112 -19.89 14.38 10.89
C GLU A 112 -19.33 14.64 12.29
N HIS A 113 -18.02 14.45 12.50
CA HIS A 113 -17.37 14.68 13.78
C HIS A 113 -17.31 16.17 14.14
N ARG A 114 -17.25 17.06 13.15
CA ARG A 114 -17.38 18.51 13.38
C ARG A 114 -18.82 18.91 13.72
N ALA A 115 -19.82 18.31 13.07
CA ALA A 115 -21.22 18.59 13.34
C ALA A 115 -21.63 18.16 14.76
N THR A 116 -21.08 17.05 15.25
CA THR A 116 -21.34 16.54 16.61
C THR A 116 -20.70 17.38 17.71
N VAL A 117 -19.48 17.90 17.51
CA VAL A 117 -18.82 18.84 18.43
C VAL A 117 -19.60 20.16 18.55
N ASN A 118 -20.09 20.70 17.43
CA ASN A 118 -20.90 21.92 17.45
C ASN A 118 -22.25 21.72 18.17
N ALA A 119 -22.82 20.51 18.11
CA ALA A 119 -24.07 20.17 18.78
C ALA A 119 -23.92 20.01 20.31
N SER A 120 -22.76 19.58 20.80
CA SER A 120 -22.49 19.48 22.25
C SER A 120 -22.11 20.82 22.88
N GLU A 121 -21.52 21.75 22.13
CA GLU A 121 -21.20 23.11 22.60
C GLU A 121 -22.40 24.08 22.56
N GLY A 122 -23.37 23.84 21.68
CA GLY A 122 -24.58 24.68 21.55
C GLY A 122 -25.73 24.37 22.53
N GLY A 123 -25.57 23.38 23.42
CA GLY A 123 -26.61 22.92 24.37
C GLY A 123 -26.60 23.59 25.74
N ALA A 124 -25.72 24.57 25.96
CA ALA A 124 -25.62 25.34 27.21
C ALA A 124 -25.80 26.84 26.94
N ALA A 125 -27.02 27.24 26.55
CA ALA A 125 -27.45 28.63 26.52
C ALA A 125 -28.90 28.74 27.00
#